data_AF-A0A0H2U978-F1
#
_entry.id   AF-A0A0H2U978-F1
#
_cell.length_a   1.000
_cell.length_b   1.000
_cell.length_c   1.000
_cell.angle_alpha   90.00
_cell.angle_beta   90.00
_cell.angle_gamma   90.00
#
_symmetry.space_group_name_H-M   'P 1'
#
loop_
_entity.id
_entity.type
_entity.pdbx_description
1 polymer ?
#
loop_
_entity_poly.entity_id
_entity_poly.type
_entity_poly.pdbx_seq_one_letter_code
_entity_poly.pdbx_strand_id
1 'polypeptide(L)'
;MAVSHASLGLAAVALLGGSLAMLFFIVLAGVTDAAPLNNAYFLEASTAGIAGARPVSRWTYFYICGPGNLDCTVPRPAPGVGWAWASGGAGAPAELVGPWHDGTTSEYYWYMWRFGWVLFLIALFFEVLAFFASFIACLGRLGSAVAGLVSMTALFFLTIAVALMTATFVKMRDSFLAA
;
A
#
# COMPACT_ATOMS: atom_id res chain seq x y z
N MET A 1 -25.91 -12.41 28.99
CA MET A 1 -24.43 -12.46 28.90
C MET A 1 -23.95 -13.19 27.64
N ALA A 2 -24.40 -14.40 27.32
CA ALA A 2 -23.96 -15.16 26.12
C ALA A 2 -24.25 -14.46 24.77
N VAL A 3 -25.41 -13.81 24.62
CA VAL A 3 -25.80 -13.10 23.38
C VAL A 3 -24.86 -11.92 23.07
N SER A 4 -24.37 -11.22 24.09
CA SER A 4 -23.44 -10.11 23.94
C SER A 4 -22.10 -10.58 23.36
N HIS A 5 -21.55 -11.70 23.82
CA HIS A 5 -20.27 -12.22 23.33
C HIS A 5 -20.34 -12.75 21.90
N ALA A 6 -21.45 -13.39 21.53
CA ALA A 6 -21.64 -13.87 20.15
C ALA A 6 -21.71 -12.72 19.14
N SER A 7 -22.42 -11.64 19.48
CA SER A 7 -22.51 -10.45 18.62
C SER A 7 -21.16 -9.74 18.43
N LEU A 8 -20.35 -9.65 19.49
CA LEU A 8 -18.99 -9.08 19.43
C LEU A 8 -18.04 -9.93 18.60
N GLY A 9 -18.13 -11.26 18.69
CA GLY A 9 -17.34 -12.17 17.87
C GLY A 9 -17.65 -12.04 16.37
N LEU A 10 -18.95 -12.00 16.02
CA LEU A 10 -19.36 -11.80 14.63
C LEU A 10 -18.89 -10.44 14.08
N ALA A 11 -19.06 -9.37 14.87
CA ALA A 11 -18.59 -8.04 14.50
C ALA A 11 -17.07 -8.00 14.29
N ALA A 12 -16.30 -8.66 15.15
CA ALA A 12 -14.85 -8.76 15.01
C ALA A 12 -14.43 -9.47 13.71
N VAL A 13 -15.07 -10.59 13.38
CA VAL A 13 -14.80 -11.31 12.11
C VAL A 13 -15.19 -10.48 10.89
N ALA A 14 -16.32 -9.76 10.96
CA ALA A 14 -16.75 -8.89 9.86
C ALA A 14 -15.75 -7.74 9.63
N LEU A 15 -15.27 -7.10 10.70
CA LEU A 15 -14.26 -6.04 10.62
C LEU A 15 -12.92 -6.57 10.10
N LEU A 16 -12.50 -7.75 10.55
CA LEU A 16 -11.27 -8.41 10.09
C LEU A 16 -11.36 -8.78 8.60
N GLY A 17 -12.50 -9.33 8.17
CA GLY A 17 -12.75 -9.62 6.76
C GLY A 17 -12.78 -8.36 5.89
N GLY A 18 -13.36 -7.26 6.41
CA GLY A 18 -13.35 -5.95 5.75
C GLY A 18 -11.94 -5.36 5.61
N SER A 19 -11.14 -5.41 6.67
CA SER A 19 -9.74 -4.99 6.67
C SER A 19 -8.91 -5.81 5.68
N LEU A 20 -9.10 -7.14 5.64
CA LEU A 20 -8.42 -8.03 4.71
C LEU A 20 -8.76 -7.70 3.25
N ALA A 21 -10.02 -7.43 2.95
CA ALA A 21 -10.45 -7.01 1.62
C ALA A 21 -9.80 -5.67 1.21
N MET A 22 -9.72 -4.71 2.13
CA MET A 22 -9.04 -3.42 1.88
C MET A 22 -7.54 -3.60 1.66
N LEU A 23 -6.88 -4.50 2.40
CA LEU A 23 -5.48 -4.82 2.17
C LEU A 23 -5.24 -5.40 0.77
N PHE A 24 -6.11 -6.29 0.30
CA PHE A 24 -6.03 -6.78 -1.07
C PHE A 24 -6.19 -5.66 -2.10
N PHE A 25 -7.10 -4.70 -1.88
CA PHE A 25 -7.23 -3.54 -2.75
C PHE A 25 -5.98 -2.66 -2.77
N ILE A 26 -5.33 -2.45 -1.62
CA ILE A 26 -4.07 -1.69 -1.53
C ILE A 26 -2.97 -2.43 -2.30
N VAL A 27 -2.82 -3.73 -2.06
CA VAL A 27 -1.78 -4.57 -2.67
C VAL A 27 -1.96 -4.68 -4.18
N LEU A 28 -3.20 -4.88 -4.65
CA LEU A 28 -3.53 -5.10 -6.07
C LEU A 28 -3.88 -3.81 -6.82
N ALA A 29 -3.77 -2.64 -6.18
CA ALA A 29 -3.97 -1.34 -6.81
C ALA A 29 -3.13 -1.24 -8.09
N GLY A 30 -3.73 -0.82 -9.21
CA GLY A 30 -3.01 -0.67 -10.48
C GLY A 30 -2.97 -1.91 -11.38
N VAL A 31 -3.42 -3.10 -10.94
CA VAL A 31 -3.21 -4.36 -11.67
C VAL A 31 -4.10 -4.52 -12.91
N THR A 32 -5.28 -3.91 -12.93
CA THR A 32 -6.22 -3.96 -14.07
C THR A 32 -6.81 -2.58 -14.35
N ASP A 33 -7.18 -2.35 -15.60
CA ASP A 33 -7.92 -1.20 -16.10
C ASP A 33 -9.43 -1.24 -15.78
N ALA A 34 -9.92 -2.35 -15.22
CA ALA A 34 -11.30 -2.50 -14.76
C ALA A 34 -11.55 -1.94 -13.35
N ALA A 35 -12.78 -1.46 -13.13
CA ALA A 35 -13.22 -1.05 -11.80
C ALA A 35 -13.35 -2.26 -10.86
N PRO A 36 -13.01 -2.11 -9.55
CA PRO A 36 -12.65 -0.86 -8.86
C PRO A 36 -11.15 -0.52 -8.88
N LEU A 37 -10.28 -1.42 -9.33
CA LEU A 37 -8.82 -1.28 -9.21
C LEU A 37 -8.22 -0.17 -10.09
N ASN A 38 -8.92 0.23 -11.15
CA ASN A 38 -8.55 1.39 -11.99
C ASN A 38 -8.65 2.75 -11.31
N ASN A 39 -9.34 2.82 -10.18
CA ASN A 39 -9.48 4.01 -9.34
C ASN A 39 -8.69 3.89 -8.03
N ALA A 40 -8.02 2.76 -7.80
CA ALA A 40 -7.20 2.55 -6.62
C ALA A 40 -5.74 2.94 -6.93
N TYR A 41 -5.30 4.06 -6.34
CA TYR A 41 -3.93 4.55 -6.42
C TYR A 41 -3.57 5.29 -5.13
N PHE A 42 -2.28 5.43 -4.85
CA PHE A 42 -1.80 6.02 -3.61
C PHE A 42 -1.57 7.52 -3.74
N LEU A 43 -1.07 7.93 -4.90
CA LEU A 43 -0.89 9.32 -5.28
C LEU A 43 -1.12 9.44 -6.78
N GLU A 44 -1.80 10.52 -7.18
CA GLU A 44 -1.86 11.00 -8.54
C GLU A 44 -1.24 12.40 -8.54
N ALA A 45 -0.34 12.67 -9.49
CA ALA A 45 0.24 13.99 -9.68
C ALA A 45 0.40 14.30 -11.16
N SER A 46 0.33 15.60 -11.50
CA SER A 46 0.74 16.05 -12.81
C SER A 46 2.26 15.92 -12.91
N THR A 47 2.71 15.23 -13.95
CA THR A 47 4.13 15.06 -14.29
C THR A 47 4.44 15.69 -15.65
N ALA A 48 3.53 16.56 -16.14
CA ALA A 48 3.72 17.34 -17.35
C ALA A 48 4.90 18.30 -17.16
N GLY A 49 5.93 18.18 -18.00
CA GLY A 49 7.16 18.97 -17.91
C GLY A 49 8.37 18.21 -17.34
N ILE A 50 8.16 17.01 -16.80
CA ILE A 50 9.27 16.11 -16.43
C ILE A 50 9.70 15.33 -17.67
N ALA A 51 11.00 15.32 -17.96
CA ALA A 51 11.53 14.67 -19.15
C ALA A 51 11.22 13.16 -19.17
N GLY A 52 10.58 12.69 -20.24
CA GLY A 52 10.21 11.27 -20.41
C GLY A 52 9.09 10.79 -19.50
N ALA A 53 8.37 11.69 -18.82
CA ALA A 53 7.22 11.34 -17.99
C ALA A 53 5.90 11.37 -18.77
N ARG A 54 4.88 10.70 -18.20
CA ARG A 54 3.49 10.86 -18.61
C ARG A 54 2.97 12.27 -18.22
N PRO A 55 1.88 12.77 -18.82
CA PRO A 55 1.26 14.02 -18.36
C PRO A 55 0.73 13.94 -16.92
N VAL A 56 0.21 12.77 -16.54
CA VAL A 56 -0.26 12.44 -15.19
C VAL A 56 0.25 11.06 -14.84
N SER A 57 0.79 10.92 -13.64
CA SER A 57 1.29 9.65 -13.12
C SER A 57 0.54 9.27 -11.83
N ARG A 58 0.18 7.98 -11.71
CA ARG A 58 -0.44 7.33 -10.56
C ARG A 58 0.50 6.28 -10.02
N TRP A 59 0.82 6.34 -8.73
CA TRP A 59 1.73 5.41 -8.09
C TRP A 59 0.95 4.32 -7.34
N THR A 60 1.29 3.06 -7.63
CA THR A 60 0.78 1.87 -6.92
C THR A 60 1.94 0.91 -6.60
N TYR A 61 1.69 -0.15 -5.83
CA TYR A 61 2.75 -1.06 -5.39
C TYR A 61 3.40 -1.87 -6.50
N PHE A 62 2.74 -2.06 -7.63
CA PHE A 62 3.27 -2.82 -8.75
C PHE A 62 3.57 -1.97 -9.99
N TYR A 63 2.89 -0.83 -10.13
CA TYR A 63 2.91 -0.06 -11.35
C TYR A 63 2.95 1.45 -11.07
N ILE A 64 3.49 2.18 -12.02
CA ILE A 64 3.22 3.60 -12.18
C ILE A 64 2.52 3.77 -13.52
N CYS A 65 1.28 4.24 -13.48
CA CYS A 65 0.40 4.31 -14.65
C CYS A 65 -0.11 5.72 -14.90
N GLY A 66 -0.70 5.95 -16.07
CA GLY A 66 -1.58 7.08 -16.31
C GLY A 66 -3.00 6.85 -15.74
N PRO A 67 -3.93 7.78 -16.02
CA PRO A 67 -5.33 7.64 -15.66
C PRO A 67 -5.95 6.34 -16.17
N GLY A 68 -6.75 5.67 -15.32
CA GLY A 68 -7.41 4.41 -15.68
C GLY A 68 -6.50 3.18 -15.73
N ASN A 69 -5.31 3.24 -15.13
CA ASN A 69 -4.27 2.19 -15.21
C ASN A 69 -3.82 1.88 -16.65
N LEU A 70 -3.74 2.93 -17.47
CA LEU A 70 -3.20 2.87 -18.83
C LEU A 70 -1.72 3.28 -18.85
N ASP A 71 -0.99 2.91 -19.90
CA ASP A 71 0.42 3.30 -20.12
C ASP A 71 1.34 3.05 -18.90
N CYS A 72 1.20 1.88 -18.29
CA CYS A 72 1.92 1.52 -17.08
C CYS A 72 3.39 1.17 -17.31
N THR A 73 4.21 1.38 -16.27
CA THR A 73 5.56 0.81 -16.21
C THR A 73 5.52 -0.72 -16.18
N VAL A 74 6.66 -1.36 -16.46
CA VAL A 74 6.84 -2.81 -16.27
C VAL A 74 6.54 -3.16 -14.81
N PRO A 75 5.79 -4.26 -14.53
CA PRO A 75 5.44 -4.66 -13.17
C PRO A 75 6.69 -4.91 -12.34
N ARG A 76 6.79 -4.22 -11.19
CA ARG A 76 7.84 -4.45 -10.20
C ARG A 76 7.29 -4.24 -8.80
N PRO A 77 7.64 -5.10 -7.83
CA PRO A 77 7.26 -4.87 -6.45
C PRO A 77 7.96 -3.63 -5.94
N ALA A 78 7.15 -2.67 -5.50
CA ALA A 78 7.58 -1.42 -4.95
C ALA A 78 8.57 -0.64 -5.85
N PRO A 79 8.12 -0.17 -7.04
CA PRO A 79 9.00 0.53 -7.98
C PRO A 79 9.56 1.81 -7.34
N GLY A 80 10.75 2.24 -7.79
CA GLY A 80 11.27 3.53 -7.36
C GLY A 80 10.34 4.64 -7.84
N VAL A 81 10.16 5.70 -7.04
CA VAL A 81 9.29 6.83 -7.40
C VAL A 81 9.65 7.40 -8.79
N GLY A 82 10.95 7.48 -9.09
CA GLY A 82 11.47 7.98 -10.35
C GLY A 82 11.35 7.08 -11.57
N TRP A 83 10.75 5.88 -11.45
CA TRP A 83 10.34 5.07 -12.60
C TRP A 83 9.26 5.76 -13.45
N ALA A 84 8.71 6.88 -12.97
CA ALA A 84 7.74 7.67 -13.68
C ALA A 84 8.34 8.52 -14.82
N TRP A 85 9.67 8.69 -14.89
CA TRP A 85 10.36 9.58 -15.83
C TRP A 85 11.73 9.05 -16.27
N ALA A 86 12.39 9.77 -17.20
CA ALA A 86 13.70 9.39 -17.74
C ALA A 86 14.85 9.55 -16.74
N SER A 87 16.00 8.94 -17.01
CA SER A 87 17.18 9.02 -16.16
C SER A 87 17.62 10.47 -15.89
N GLY A 88 18.22 10.70 -14.72
CA GLY A 88 18.65 12.03 -14.27
C GLY A 88 17.54 12.96 -13.75
N GLY A 89 16.26 12.65 -13.95
CA GLY A 89 15.16 13.35 -13.29
C GLY A 89 14.95 14.82 -13.70
N ALA A 90 15.33 15.18 -14.93
CA ALA A 90 15.20 16.55 -15.41
C ALA A 90 13.74 17.03 -15.35
N GLY A 91 13.51 18.13 -14.62
CA GLY A 91 12.18 18.72 -14.38
C GLY A 91 11.39 18.10 -13.23
N ALA A 92 11.88 17.02 -12.59
CA ALA A 92 11.25 16.46 -11.40
C ALA A 92 11.61 17.28 -10.15
N PRO A 93 10.74 17.30 -9.10
CA PRO A 93 11.06 17.97 -7.84
C PRO A 93 12.35 17.43 -7.24
N ALA A 94 13.24 18.34 -6.82
CA ALA A 94 14.60 18.00 -6.40
C ALA A 94 14.62 17.01 -5.22
N GLU A 95 13.62 17.04 -4.35
CA GLU A 95 13.48 16.14 -3.20
C GLU A 95 13.18 14.70 -3.60
N LEU A 96 12.57 14.48 -4.78
CA LEU A 96 12.26 13.16 -5.30
C LEU A 96 13.47 12.54 -6.03
N VAL A 97 14.38 13.37 -6.52
CA VAL A 97 15.56 12.97 -7.30
C VAL A 97 16.72 12.62 -6.37
N GLY A 98 17.47 11.58 -6.70
CA GLY A 98 18.65 11.19 -5.93
C GLY A 98 19.34 9.96 -6.51
N PRO A 99 20.33 9.39 -5.82
CA PRO A 99 21.28 8.46 -6.43
C PRO A 99 20.68 7.11 -6.84
N TRP A 100 19.48 6.78 -6.38
CA TRP A 100 18.85 5.50 -6.67
C TRP A 100 18.13 5.51 -8.01
N HIS A 101 18.13 4.36 -8.67
CA HIS A 101 17.50 4.15 -9.97
C HIS A 101 17.95 5.20 -11.01
N ASP A 102 19.18 5.09 -11.48
CA ASP A 102 19.74 5.96 -12.53
C ASP A 102 19.58 7.47 -12.25
N GLY A 103 19.74 7.85 -10.98
CA GLY A 103 19.66 9.25 -10.57
C GLY A 103 18.22 9.79 -10.51
N THR A 104 17.19 8.96 -10.34
CA THR A 104 15.78 9.40 -10.42
C THR A 104 15.02 9.33 -9.10
N THR A 105 15.54 8.63 -8.08
CA THR A 105 14.84 8.42 -6.81
C THR A 105 15.75 8.76 -5.62
N SER A 106 15.26 9.60 -4.72
CA SER A 106 15.98 9.93 -3.49
C SER A 106 15.96 8.79 -2.47
N GLU A 107 16.96 8.75 -1.60
CA GLU A 107 17.15 7.67 -0.62
C GLU A 107 15.96 7.52 0.34
N TYR A 108 15.39 8.65 0.76
CA TYR A 108 14.20 8.66 1.62
C TYR A 108 13.05 7.87 1.00
N TYR A 109 12.67 8.20 -0.25
CA TYR A 109 11.56 7.53 -0.93
C TYR A 109 11.93 6.10 -1.33
N TRP A 110 13.21 5.84 -1.66
CA TRP A 110 13.67 4.49 -1.99
C TRP A 110 13.37 3.50 -0.86
N TYR A 111 13.71 3.86 0.38
CA TYR A 111 13.53 3.00 1.54
C TYR A 111 12.11 3.04 2.10
N MET A 112 11.53 4.22 2.33
CA MET A 112 10.20 4.32 2.97
C MET A 112 9.14 3.54 2.19
N TRP A 113 9.16 3.68 0.87
CA TRP A 113 8.25 2.98 -0.01
C TRP A 113 8.40 1.44 0.07
N ARG A 114 9.64 0.95 0.00
CA ARG A 114 9.95 -0.50 -0.03
C ARG A 114 9.72 -1.17 1.31
N PHE A 115 10.12 -0.54 2.41
CA PHE A 115 9.85 -1.08 3.74
C PHE A 115 8.35 -1.07 4.06
N GLY A 116 7.62 -0.02 3.65
CA GLY A 116 6.16 0.00 3.74
C GLY A 116 5.51 -1.17 3.01
N TRP A 117 5.94 -1.45 1.78
CA TRP A 117 5.48 -2.60 1.01
C TRP A 117 5.67 -3.94 1.73
N VAL A 118 6.88 -4.20 2.24
CA VAL A 118 7.18 -5.45 2.95
C VAL A 118 6.30 -5.60 4.20
N LEU A 119 6.07 -4.52 4.95
CA LEU A 119 5.22 -4.55 6.14
C LEU A 119 3.75 -4.82 5.79
N PHE A 120 3.25 -4.32 4.67
CA PHE A 120 1.92 -4.68 4.17
C PHE A 120 1.81 -6.18 3.85
N LEU A 121 2.84 -6.79 3.26
CA LEU A 121 2.85 -8.24 2.99
C LEU A 121 2.88 -9.07 4.28
N ILE A 122 3.66 -8.65 5.27
CA ILE A 122 3.70 -9.30 6.59
C ILE A 122 2.33 -9.17 7.28
N ALA A 123 1.74 -7.96 7.28
CA ALA A 123 0.42 -7.71 7.83
C ALA A 123 -0.64 -8.59 7.14
N LEU A 124 -0.65 -8.63 5.80
CA LEU A 124 -1.56 -9.46 5.02
C LEU A 124 -1.46 -10.95 5.41
N PHE A 125 -0.24 -11.47 5.55
CA PHE A 125 -0.03 -12.85 5.97
C PHE A 125 -0.65 -13.13 7.34
N PHE A 126 -0.35 -12.32 8.35
CA PHE A 126 -0.92 -12.50 9.68
C PHE A 126 -2.41 -12.25 9.73
N GLU A 127 -2.95 -11.37 8.89
CA GLU A 127 -4.37 -11.09 8.82
C GLU A 127 -5.17 -12.23 8.20
N VAL A 128 -4.63 -12.88 7.16
CA VAL A 128 -5.17 -14.13 6.62
C VAL A 128 -5.19 -15.21 7.71
N LEU A 129 -4.09 -15.37 8.44
CA LEU A 129 -4.03 -16.32 9.56
C LEU A 129 -5.04 -15.97 10.66
N ALA A 130 -5.18 -14.70 11.02
CA ALA A 130 -6.15 -14.22 12.01
C ALA A 130 -7.60 -14.52 11.58
N PHE A 131 -7.90 -14.31 10.30
CA PHE A 131 -9.22 -14.57 9.74
C PHE A 131 -9.58 -16.06 9.87
N PHE A 132 -8.68 -16.96 9.47
CA PHE A 132 -8.91 -18.39 9.61
C PHE A 132 -8.90 -18.86 11.07
N ALA A 133 -8.03 -18.32 11.91
CA ALA A 133 -7.98 -18.61 13.34
C ALA A 133 -9.28 -18.19 14.05
N SER A 134 -9.99 -17.18 13.55
CA SER A 134 -11.26 -16.73 14.11
C SER A 134 -12.38 -17.77 14.01
N PHE A 135 -12.36 -18.66 13.01
CA PHE A 135 -13.29 -19.80 12.97
C PHE A 135 -12.94 -20.85 14.03
N ILE A 136 -11.65 -21.03 14.34
CA ILE A 136 -11.18 -21.94 15.39
C ILE A 136 -11.50 -21.37 16.78
N ALA A 137 -11.55 -20.04 16.92
CA ALA A 137 -11.92 -19.39 18.18
C ALA A 137 -13.32 -19.78 18.69
N CYS A 138 -14.21 -20.24 17.81
CA CYS A 138 -15.52 -20.78 18.19
C CYS A 138 -15.44 -22.09 18.99
N LEU A 139 -14.31 -22.81 18.94
CA LEU A 139 -14.14 -24.13 19.57
C LEU A 139 -13.65 -24.06 21.02
N GLY A 140 -13.33 -22.87 21.56
CA GLY A 140 -13.02 -22.70 22.98
C GLY A 140 -12.05 -21.56 23.32
N ARG A 141 -11.74 -21.41 24.62
CA ARG A 141 -10.94 -20.30 25.18
C ARG A 141 -9.52 -20.21 24.60
N LEU A 142 -8.86 -21.34 24.38
CA LEU A 142 -7.51 -21.36 23.82
C LEU A 142 -7.51 -20.86 22.36
N GLY A 143 -8.51 -21.27 21.57
CA GLY A 143 -8.69 -20.79 20.19
C GLY A 143 -8.89 -19.28 20.14
N SER A 144 -9.73 -18.73 21.04
CA SER A 144 -9.91 -17.27 21.13
C SER A 144 -8.63 -16.52 21.52
N ALA A 145 -7.80 -17.09 22.39
CA ALA A 145 -6.53 -16.46 22.78
C ALA A 145 -5.53 -16.44 21.63
N VAL A 146 -5.42 -17.54 20.87
CA VAL A 146 -4.55 -17.63 19.69
C VAL A 146 -5.02 -16.67 18.60
N ALA A 147 -6.32 -16.66 18.29
CA ALA A 147 -6.89 -15.73 17.30
C ALA A 147 -6.63 -14.26 17.68
N GLY A 148 -6.77 -13.92 18.96
CA GLY A 148 -6.44 -12.59 19.47
C GLY A 148 -4.96 -12.22 19.30
N LEU A 149 -4.04 -13.12 19.65
CA LEU A 149 -2.60 -12.89 19.52
C LEU A 149 -2.18 -12.66 18.06
N VAL A 150 -2.70 -13.48 17.14
CA VAL A 150 -2.41 -13.38 15.70
C VAL A 150 -2.99 -12.07 15.15
N SER A 151 -4.20 -11.69 15.55
CA SER A 151 -4.83 -10.43 15.17
C SER A 151 -4.04 -9.21 15.67
N MET A 152 -3.53 -9.24 16.90
CA MET A 152 -2.68 -8.17 17.46
C MET A 152 -1.35 -8.05 16.71
N THR A 153 -0.78 -9.17 16.30
CA THR A 153 0.45 -9.19 15.47
C THR A 153 0.18 -8.56 14.11
N ALA A 154 -0.94 -8.91 13.45
CA ALA A 154 -1.35 -8.30 12.19
C ALA A 154 -1.53 -6.77 12.34
N LEU A 155 -2.26 -6.34 13.38
CA LEU A 155 -2.51 -4.94 13.68
C LEU A 155 -1.20 -4.15 13.88
N PHE A 156 -0.23 -4.72 14.59
CA PHE A 156 1.07 -4.08 14.82
C PHE A 156 1.79 -3.78 13.50
N PHE A 157 1.93 -4.78 12.62
CA PHE A 157 2.60 -4.58 11.33
C PHE A 157 1.81 -3.66 10.40
N LEU A 158 0.48 -3.79 10.36
CA LEU A 158 -0.40 -2.96 9.53
C LEU A 158 -0.31 -1.49 9.95
N THR A 159 -0.28 -1.21 11.25
CA THR A 159 -0.18 0.16 11.78
C THR A 159 1.11 0.84 11.31
N ILE A 160 2.24 0.13 11.38
CA ILE A 160 3.53 0.66 10.90
C ILE A 160 3.47 0.84 9.37
N ALA A 161 2.94 -0.14 8.63
CA ALA A 161 2.83 -0.07 7.18
C ALA A 161 2.04 1.17 6.72
N VAL A 162 0.87 1.41 7.32
CA VAL A 162 0.00 2.56 7.01
C VAL A 162 0.65 3.89 7.41
N ALA A 163 1.37 3.95 8.54
CA ALA A 163 2.10 5.14 8.94
C ALA A 163 3.22 5.49 7.93
N LEU A 164 4.00 4.49 7.50
CA LEU A 164 5.05 4.69 6.49
C LEU A 164 4.47 5.10 5.13
N MET A 165 3.39 4.45 4.72
CA MET A 165 2.66 4.79 3.50
C MET A 165 2.23 6.26 3.53
N THR A 166 1.55 6.67 4.61
CA THR A 166 1.08 8.04 4.78
C THR A 166 2.23 9.04 4.73
N ALA A 167 3.31 8.80 5.48
CA ALA A 167 4.48 9.67 5.48
C ALA A 167 5.11 9.80 4.07
N THR A 168 5.21 8.69 3.35
CA THR A 168 5.79 8.66 1.99
C THR A 168 4.95 9.49 1.02
N PHE A 169 3.66 9.23 0.94
CA PHE A 169 2.80 9.84 -0.09
C PHE A 169 2.39 11.28 0.24
N VAL A 170 2.25 11.63 1.52
CA VAL A 170 2.01 13.02 1.92
C VAL A 170 3.22 13.88 1.58
N LYS A 171 4.43 13.43 1.93
CA LYS A 171 5.65 14.18 1.60
C LYS A 171 5.87 14.28 0.09
N MET A 172 5.59 13.21 -0.65
CA MET A 172 5.68 13.19 -2.11
C MET A 172 4.68 14.15 -2.76
N ARG A 173 3.42 14.17 -2.28
CA ARG A 173 2.42 15.16 -2.70
C ARG A 173 2.92 16.57 -2.48
N ASP A 174 3.44 16.87 -1.30
CA ASP A 174 3.90 18.21 -0.94
C ASP A 174 5.08 18.64 -1.81
N SER A 175 5.99 17.72 -2.18
CA SER A 175 7.05 17.98 -3.16
C SER A 175 6.51 18.34 -4.56
N PHE A 176 5.42 17.71 -5.02
CA PHE A 176 4.79 18.08 -6.30
C PHE A 176 4.03 19.40 -6.24
N LEU A 177 3.50 19.78 -5.07
CA LEU A 177 2.80 21.06 -4.91
C LEU A 177 3.74 22.25 -4.75
N ALA A 178 4.97 22.01 -4.29
CA ALA A 178 5.98 23.04 -4.09
C ALA A 178 6.83 23.36 -5.33
N ALA A 179 6.83 22.46 -6.32
CA ALA A 179 7.54 22.61 -7.60
C ALA A 179 6.71 23.40 -8.63
#